data_AF-A0A841L130-F1
#
_entry.id   AF-A0A841L130-F1
#
_cell.length_a   1.000
_cell.length_b   1.000
_cell.length_c   1.000
_cell.angle_alpha   90.00
_cell.angle_beta   90.00
_cell.angle_gamma   90.00
#
_symmetry.space_group_name_H-M   'P 1'
#
loop_
_entity.id
_entity.type
_entity.pdbx_description
1 polymer ?
#
loop_
_entity_poly.entity_id
_entity_poly.type
_entity_poly.pdbx_seq_one_letter_code
_entity_poly.pdbx_strand_id
1 'polypeptide(L)' 'MSISAYKIEKDLELLCIEMIDILGKMKDRGIISEDQYDEHIKLKVEFLNNYGEVCSKVKGQE' A
#
# COMPACT_ATOMS: atom_id res chain seq x y z
N MET A 1 16.68 20.40 -5.01
CA MET A 1 15.57 19.68 -5.66
C MET A 1 14.50 19.44 -4.60
N SER A 2 13.42 20.22 -4.61
CA SER A 2 12.30 19.98 -3.69
C SER A 2 11.51 18.80 -4.22
N ILE A 3 11.60 17.67 -3.54
CA ILE A 3 10.70 16.56 -3.80
C ILE A 3 9.31 17.03 -3.36
N SER A 4 8.35 17.11 -4.27
CA SER A 4 6.97 17.39 -3.87
C SER A 4 6.49 16.21 -3.02
N ALA A 5 6.06 16.48 -1.78
CA ALA A 5 5.59 15.43 -0.86
C ALA A 5 4.55 14.50 -1.52
N TYR A 6 3.70 15.09 -2.37
CA TYR A 6 2.74 14.38 -3.22
C TYR A 6 3.33 13.25 -4.07
N LYS A 7 4.53 13.44 -4.63
CA LYS A 7 5.17 12.42 -5.46
C LYS A 7 5.64 11.24 -4.61
N ILE A 8 6.24 11.51 -3.44
CA ILE A 8 6.68 10.46 -2.52
C ILE A 8 5.49 9.63 -2.05
N GLU A 9 4.38 10.29 -1.71
CA GLU A 9 3.19 9.62 -1.24
C GLU A 9 2.59 8.69 -2.31
N LYS A 10 2.55 9.13 -3.58
CA LYS A 10 2.11 8.31 -4.72
C LYS A 10 3.04 7.13 -5.00
N ASP A 11 4.36 7.36 -4.92
CA ASP A 11 5.34 6.29 -5.09
C ASP A 11 5.22 5.24 -3.98
N LEU A 12 4.93 5.66 -2.74
CA LEU A 12 4.68 4.75 -1.60
C LEU A 12 3.37 3.97 -1.75
N GLU A 13 2.30 4.61 -2.23
CA GLU A 13 1.02 3.95 -2.55
C GLU A 13 1.25 2.83 -3.58
N LEU A 14 1.92 3.15 -4.69
CA LEU A 14 2.22 2.19 -5.74
C LEU A 14 3.08 1.03 -5.21
N LEU A 15 4.12 1.34 -4.44
CA LEU A 15 4.99 0.32 -3.85
C LEU A 15 4.21 -0.63 -2.94
N CYS A 16 3.28 -0.13 -2.13
CA CYS A 16 2.46 -0.99 -1.27
C CYS A 16 1.58 -1.94 -2.08
N ILE A 17 0.98 -1.46 -3.17
CA ILE A 17 0.16 -2.28 -4.08
C ILE A 17 1.01 -3.39 -4.72
N GLU A 18 2.17 -3.05 -5.29
CA GLU A 18 3.08 -4.00 -5.92
C GLU A 18 3.59 -5.05 -4.91
N MET A 19 3.88 -4.64 -3.68
CA MET A 19 4.29 -5.58 -2.62
C MET A 19 3.18 -6.57 -2.26
N ILE A 20 1.92 -6.13 -2.18
CA ILE A 20 0.79 -7.01 -1.90
C ILE A 20 0.62 -8.04 -3.03
N ASP A 21 0.72 -7.62 -4.29
CA ASP A 21 0.65 -8.52 -5.44
C ASP A 21 1.77 -9.58 -5.42
N ILE A 22 3.02 -9.17 -5.16
CA ILE A 22 4.15 -10.10 -5.05
C ILE A 22 3.94 -11.10 -3.91
N LEU A 23 3.50 -10.64 -2.75
CA LEU A 23 3.19 -11.49 -1.59
C LEU A 23 2.07 -12.48 -1.91
N GLY A 24 1.04 -12.05 -2.65
CA GLY A 24 -0.06 -12.91 -3.10
C GLY A 24 0.47 -14.04 -3.98
N LYS A 25 1.29 -13.69 -4.98
CA LYS A 25 1.96 -14.67 -5.84
C LYS A 25 2.87 -15.63 -5.07
N MET A 26 3.53 -15.17 -4.01
CA MET A 26 4.33 -16.04 -3.14
C MET A 26 3.46 -17.01 -2.33
N LYS A 27 2.29 -16.55 -1.86
CA LYS A 27 1.29 -17.40 -1.19
C LYS A 27 0.74 -18.46 -2.15
N ASP A 28 0.33 -18.08 -3.36
CA ASP A 28 -0.20 -19.00 -4.37
C ASP A 28 0.82 -20.07 -4.80
N ARG A 29 2.12 -19.74 -4.75
CA ARG A 29 3.21 -20.68 -5.01
C ARG A 29 3.58 -21.55 -3.79
N GLY A 30 2.92 -21.36 -2.65
CA GLY A 30 3.22 -22.07 -1.41
C GLY A 30 4.57 -21.70 -0.78
N ILE A 31 5.15 -20.55 -1.14
CA ILE A 31 6.42 -20.06 -0.58
C ILE A 31 6.21 -19.52 0.84
N ILE A 32 5.06 -18.89 1.07
CA ILE A 32 4.62 -18.40 2.38
C ILE A 32 3.23 -18.94 2.69
N SER A 33 2.94 -19.15 3.97
CA SER A 33 1.61 -19.53 4.44
C SER A 33 0.62 -18.36 4.37
N GLU A 34 -0.67 -18.67 4.48
CA GLU A 34 -1.72 -17.64 4.55
C GLU A 34 -1.55 -16.71 5.75
N ASP A 35 -1.21 -17.23 6.93
CA ASP A 35 -0.95 -16.41 8.12
C ASP A 35 0.23 -15.44 7.92
N GLN A 36 1.29 -15.89 7.23
CA GLN A 36 2.45 -15.06 6.92
C GLN A 36 2.10 -13.97 5.90
N TYR A 37 1.30 -14.32 4.89
CA TYR A 37 0.78 -13.36 3.93
C TYR A 37 -0.04 -12.27 4.65
N ASP A 38 -0.98 -12.65 5.51
CA ASP A 38 -1.84 -11.73 6.25
C ASP A 38 -1.05 -10.80 7.17
N GLU A 39 -0.05 -11.34 7.89
CA GLU A 39 0.87 -10.52 8.70
C GLU A 39 1.64 -9.52 7.84
N HIS A 40 2.14 -9.93 6.68
CA HIS A 40 2.90 -9.07 5.79
C HIS A 40 2.07 -7.99 5.11
N ILE A 41 0.80 -8.23 4.80
CA ILE A 41 -0.05 -7.24 4.11
C ILE A 41 -0.79 -6.31 5.07
N LYS A 42 -0.99 -6.68 6.35
CA LYS A 42 -1.76 -5.90 7.33
C LYS A 42 -1.39 -4.41 7.38
N LEU A 43 -0.10 -4.12 7.59
CA LEU A 43 0.39 -2.73 7.69
C LEU A 43 0.31 -1.98 6.34
N LYS A 44 0.45 -2.70 5.22
CA LYS A 44 0.38 -2.11 3.87
C LYS A 44 -1.06 -1.73 3.52
N VAL A 45 -2.02 -2.61 3.86
CA VAL A 45 -3.44 -2.34 3.71
C VAL A 45 -3.89 -1.20 4.63
N GLU A 46 -3.42 -1.16 5.88
CA GLU A 46 -3.70 -0.05 6.80
C GLU A 46 -3.17 1.29 6.25
N PHE A 47 -1.94 1.30 5.72
CA PHE A 47 -1.38 2.47 5.06
C PHE A 47 -2.23 2.93 3.86
N LEU A 48 -2.61 1.99 2.97
CA LEU A 48 -3.42 2.29 1.78
C LEU A 48 -4.83 2.80 2.15
N ASN A 49 -5.46 2.23 3.18
CA ASN A 49 -6.77 2.69 3.66
C ASN A 49 -6.71 4.10 4.25
N ASN A 50 -5.71 4.37 5.09
CA ASN A 50 -5.49 5.71 5.64
C ASN A 50 -5.17 6.72 4.53
N TYR A 51 -4.41 6.32 3.51
CA TYR A 51 -4.11 7.19 2.37
C TYR A 51 -5.35 7.47 1.50
N GLY A 52 -6.21 6.46 1.28
CA GLY A 52 -7.50 6.62 0.61
C GLY A 52 -8.45 7.58 1.35
N GLU A 53 -8.46 7.53 2.68
CA GLU A 53 -9.20 8.49 3.52
C GLU A 53 -8.61 9.91 3.45
N VAL A 54 -7.29 10.05 3.42
CA VAL A 54 -6.61 11.36 3.28
C VAL A 54 -6.88 11.96 1.90
N CYS A 55 -6.84 11.17 0.81
CA CYS A 55 -7.14 11.65 -0.53
C CYS A 55 -8.62 12.06 -0.71
N SER A 56 -9.53 11.49 0.07
CA SER A 56 -10.95 11.87 0.12
C SER A 56 -11.19 13.17 0.88
N LYS A 57 -10.34 13.50 1.87
CA LYS A 57 -10.40 14.76 2.63
C LYS A 57 -9.78 15.95 1.88
N VAL A 58 -8.83 15.72 0.96
CA VAL A 58 -8.20 16.77 0.16
C VAL A 58 -9.05 17.22 -1.03
N LYS A 59 -10.00 16.40 -1.52
CA LYS A 59 -10.95 16.79 -2.59
C LYS A 59 -12.13 17.65 -2.12
N GLY A 60 -12.23 17.95 -0.83
CA GLY A 60 -13.33 18.72 -0.23
C GLY A 60 -13.01 20.17 0.13
N GLN A 61 -11.86 20.69 -0.30
CA GLN A 61 -11.46 22.10 -0.13
C GLN A 61 -11.01 22.69 -1.46
N GLU A 62 -11.92 22.76 -2.43
CA GLU A 62 -11.82 23.70 -3.56
C GLU A 62 -13.23 24.17 -3.93
#